data_AF-A0A7L4ZJF0-F1
#
_entry.id   AF-A0A7L4ZJF0-F1
#
_cell.length_a   1.000
_cell.length_b   1.000
_cell.length_c   1.000
_cell.angle_alpha   90.00
_cell.angle_beta   90.00
_cell.angle_gamma   90.00
#
_symmetry.space_group_name_H-M   'P 1'
#
loop_
_entity.id
_entity.type
_entity.pdbx_description
1 polymer ?
#
loop_
_entity_poly.entity_id
_entity_poly.type
_entity_poly.pdbx_seq_one_letter_code
_entity_poly.pdbx_strand_id
1 'polypeptide(L)'
;MEIFFIIILGFTAVALFDAIGAVLSRILNFNYAMLMIGSIIIYATVAVFTAKYGGIIIGIIAGFLMGVFDVTVGLKISEKLKANIPDKSLTFSIDIKTVLAVSVFAAIVGGIAIVLIL
;
A
#
# COMPACT_ATOMS: atom_id res chain seq x y z
N MET A 1 -10.07 -10.42 -16.99
CA MET A 1 -10.53 -11.04 -15.73
C MET A 1 -9.37 -11.14 -14.73
N GLU A 2 -8.20 -11.59 -15.17
CA GLU A 2 -7.02 -11.80 -14.32
C GLU A 2 -6.50 -10.52 -13.63
N ILE A 3 -6.40 -9.39 -14.36
CA ILE A 3 -5.91 -8.11 -13.80
C ILE A 3 -6.76 -7.63 -12.61
N PHE A 4 -8.09 -7.65 -12.77
CA PHE A 4 -9.01 -7.21 -11.72
C PHE A 4 -8.89 -8.08 -10.46
N PHE A 5 -8.73 -9.39 -10.64
CA PHE A 5 -8.52 -10.31 -9.54
C PHE A 5 -7.20 -10.04 -8.80
N ILE A 6 -6.11 -9.77 -9.52
CA ILE A 6 -4.81 -9.40 -8.92
C ILE A 6 -4.93 -8.12 -8.09
N ILE A 7 -5.64 -7.10 -8.58
CA ILE A 7 -5.85 -5.84 -7.84
C ILE A 7 -6.65 -6.08 -6.55
N ILE A 8 -7.73 -6.86 -6.61
CA ILE A 8 -8.53 -7.19 -5.40
C ILE A 8 -7.69 -7.95 -4.38
N LEU A 9 -6.87 -8.92 -4.83
CA LEU A 9 -5.95 -9.62 -3.95
C LEU A 9 -4.93 -8.66 -3.32
N GLY A 10 -4.42 -7.70 -4.10
CA GLY A 10 -3.57 -6.63 -3.61
C GLY A 10 -4.24 -5.82 -2.49
N PHE A 11 -5.45 -5.31 -2.72
CA PHE A 11 -6.21 -4.56 -1.72
C PHE A 11 -6.47 -5.39 -0.46
N THR A 12 -6.81 -6.66 -0.63
CA THR A 12 -7.01 -7.58 0.50
C THR A 12 -5.71 -7.78 1.28
N ALA A 13 -4.59 -7.94 0.58
CA ALA A 13 -3.28 -8.09 1.20
C ALA A 13 -2.88 -6.86 2.01
N VAL A 14 -3.06 -5.65 1.45
CA VAL A 14 -2.81 -4.39 2.19
C VAL A 14 -3.69 -4.31 3.43
N ALA A 15 -5.01 -4.50 3.28
CA ALA A 15 -5.95 -4.42 4.40
C ALA A 15 -5.61 -5.41 5.53
N LEU A 16 -5.25 -6.65 5.19
CA LEU A 16 -4.83 -7.65 6.17
C LEU A 16 -3.49 -7.29 6.81
N PHE A 17 -2.54 -6.82 6.00
CA PHE A 17 -1.22 -6.42 6.47
C PHE A 17 -1.31 -5.25 7.45
N ASP A 18 -2.12 -4.24 7.15
CA ASP A 18 -2.38 -3.12 8.06
C ASP A 18 -3.12 -3.55 9.32
N ALA A 19 -4.11 -4.45 9.19
CA ALA A 19 -4.85 -4.94 10.34
C ALA A 19 -3.95 -5.70 11.32
N ILE A 20 -3.17 -6.65 10.80
CA ILE A 20 -2.20 -7.43 11.57
C ILE A 20 -1.14 -6.50 12.14
N GLY A 21 -0.60 -5.62 11.32
CA GLY A 21 0.41 -4.64 11.69
C GLY A 21 -0.02 -3.72 12.82
N ALA A 22 -1.25 -3.22 12.77
CA ALA A 22 -1.81 -2.34 13.77
C ALA A 22 -1.93 -3.06 15.11
N VAL A 23 -2.46 -4.29 15.10
CA VAL A 23 -2.57 -5.13 16.30
C VAL A 23 -1.20 -5.45 16.88
N LEU A 24 -0.25 -5.88 16.05
CA LEU A 24 1.10 -6.22 16.49
C LEU A 24 1.87 -5.00 17.02
N SER A 25 1.76 -3.84 16.36
CA SER A 25 2.43 -2.60 16.80
C SER A 25 2.01 -2.20 18.21
N ARG A 26 0.74 -2.44 18.57
CA ARG A 26 0.19 -2.19 19.90
C ARG A 26 0.65 -3.21 20.93
N ILE A 27 0.69 -4.50 20.56
CA ILE A 27 1.07 -5.58 21.48
C ILE A 27 2.57 -5.56 21.77
N LEU A 28 3.38 -5.36 20.73
CA LEU A 28 4.85 -5.41 20.79
C LEU A 28 5.48 -4.01 20.99
N ASN A 29 4.66 -2.96 21.02
CA ASN A 29 5.06 -1.58 21.25
C ASN A 29 6.12 -1.05 20.25
N PHE A 30 6.11 -1.53 19.01
CA PHE A 30 6.96 -0.99 17.93
C PHE A 30 6.23 0.09 17.13
N ASN A 31 6.98 0.91 16.39
CA ASN A 31 6.44 1.96 15.53
C ASN A 31 5.78 1.37 14.27
N TYR A 32 4.45 1.53 14.14
CA TYR A 32 3.68 1.05 12.99
C TYR A 32 4.24 1.52 11.64
N ALA A 33 4.82 2.73 11.57
CA ALA A 33 5.39 3.27 10.33
C ALA A 33 6.53 2.40 9.75
N MET A 34 7.17 1.54 10.56
CA MET A 34 8.16 0.59 10.06
C MET A 34 7.58 -0.45 9.09
N LEU A 35 6.27 -0.68 9.13
CA LEU A 35 5.59 -1.62 8.24
C LEU A 35 5.42 -1.07 6.82
N MET A 36 5.72 0.21 6.56
CA MET A 36 5.71 0.80 5.22
C MET A 36 6.48 -0.05 4.19
N ILE A 37 7.59 -0.67 4.61
CA ILE A 37 8.40 -1.54 3.75
C ILE A 37 7.59 -2.75 3.24
N GLY A 38 6.72 -3.32 4.08
CA GLY A 38 5.87 -4.44 3.68
C GLY A 38 4.85 -4.03 2.62
N SER A 39 4.20 -2.87 2.79
CA SER A 39 3.26 -2.36 1.78
C SER A 39 3.94 -2.05 0.44
N ILE A 40 5.18 -1.54 0.46
CA ILE A 40 6.01 -1.34 -0.75
C ILE A 40 6.18 -2.65 -1.54
N ILE A 41 6.44 -3.77 -0.85
CA ILE A 41 6.58 -5.09 -1.49
C ILE A 41 5.26 -5.52 -2.14
N ILE A 42 4.14 -5.26 -1.47
CA ILE A 42 2.81 -5.58 -2.01
C ILE A 42 2.56 -4.76 -3.30
N TYR A 43 2.88 -3.46 -3.31
CA TYR A 43 2.70 -2.59 -4.49
C TYR A 43 3.52 -3.06 -5.68
N ALA A 44 4.80 -3.33 -5.44
CA ALA A 44 5.72 -3.85 -6.45
C ALA A 44 5.22 -5.17 -7.04
N THR A 45 4.75 -6.07 -6.18
CA THR A 45 4.22 -7.38 -6.58
C THR A 45 2.99 -7.22 -7.47
N VAL A 46 1.98 -6.45 -7.02
CA VAL A 46 0.76 -6.21 -7.79
C VAL A 46 1.07 -5.55 -9.14
N ALA A 47 1.97 -4.56 -9.16
CA ALA A 47 2.37 -3.86 -10.37
C ALA A 47 3.04 -4.81 -11.39
N VAL A 48 3.96 -5.66 -10.95
CA VAL A 48 4.64 -6.64 -11.82
C VAL A 48 3.65 -7.66 -12.39
N PHE A 49 2.80 -8.24 -11.55
CA PHE A 49 1.84 -9.24 -12.02
C PHE A 49 0.82 -8.63 -12.97
N THR A 50 0.26 -7.47 -12.67
CA THR A 50 -0.67 -6.80 -13.60
C THR A 50 0.02 -6.35 -14.90
N ALA A 51 1.30 -5.97 -14.86
CA ALA A 51 2.09 -5.66 -16.05
C ALA A 51 2.32 -6.87 -16.97
N LYS A 52 2.51 -8.08 -16.41
CA LYS A 52 2.65 -9.31 -17.21
C LYS A 52 1.42 -9.60 -18.08
N TYR A 53 0.22 -9.27 -17.60
CA TYR A 53 -1.03 -9.56 -18.31
C TYR A 53 -1.59 -8.35 -19.08
N GLY A 54 -1.20 -7.13 -18.70
CA GLY A 54 -1.78 -5.89 -19.23
C GLY A 54 -0.78 -4.89 -19.81
N GLY A 55 0.52 -5.18 -19.75
CA GLY A 55 1.58 -4.25 -20.13
C GLY A 55 1.95 -3.23 -19.04
N ILE A 56 3.06 -2.53 -19.26
CA ILE A 56 3.70 -1.65 -18.26
C ILE A 56 2.75 -0.57 -17.73
N ILE A 57 1.97 0.07 -18.61
CA ILE A 57 1.04 1.14 -18.23
C ILE A 57 -0.01 0.63 -17.24
N ILE A 58 -0.56 -0.58 -17.47
CA ILE A 58 -1.54 -1.18 -16.56
C ILE A 58 -0.90 -1.47 -15.21
N GLY A 59 0.35 -1.95 -15.18
CA GLY A 59 1.08 -2.17 -13.94
C GLY A 59 1.33 -0.91 -13.12
N ILE A 60 1.70 0.20 -13.78
CA ILE A 60 1.88 1.50 -13.11
C ILE A 60 0.55 2.01 -12.55
N ILE A 61 -0.55 1.90 -13.32
CA ILE A 61 -1.89 2.27 -12.84
C ILE A 61 -2.31 1.41 -11.66
N ALA A 62 -2.05 0.11 -11.69
CA ALA A 62 -2.34 -0.78 -10.57
C ALA A 62 -1.54 -0.38 -9.33
N GLY A 63 -0.24 -0.07 -9.46
CA GLY A 63 0.58 0.46 -8.36
C GLY A 63 0.02 1.77 -7.78
N PHE A 64 -0.43 2.69 -8.63
CA PHE A 64 -1.10 3.92 -8.19
C PHE A 64 -2.36 3.61 -7.36
N LEU A 65 -3.23 2.73 -7.86
CA LEU A 65 -4.47 2.33 -7.16
C LEU A 65 -4.17 1.66 -5.81
N MET A 66 -3.09 0.88 -5.72
CA MET A 66 -2.64 0.30 -4.46
C MET A 66 -2.29 1.38 -3.43
N GLY A 67 -1.55 2.42 -3.84
CA GLY A 67 -1.23 3.54 -2.96
C GLY A 67 -2.47 4.34 -2.54
N VAL A 68 -3.45 4.53 -3.44
CA VAL A 68 -4.75 5.16 -3.10
C VAL A 68 -5.46 4.34 -2.03
N PHE A 69 -5.50 3.02 -2.18
CA PHE A 69 -6.19 2.14 -1.25
C PHE A 69 -5.52 2.11 0.13
N ASP A 70 -4.20 1.99 0.19
CA ASP A 70 -3.43 1.96 1.44
C ASP A 70 -3.63 3.23 2.27
N VAL A 71 -3.40 4.39 1.66
CA VAL A 71 -3.49 5.68 2.36
C VAL A 71 -4.92 6.05 2.76
N THR A 72 -5.95 5.40 2.18
CA THR A 72 -7.36 5.67 2.52
C THR A 72 -7.96 4.59 3.42
N VAL A 73 -7.95 3.34 2.99
CA VAL A 73 -8.55 2.21 3.71
C VAL A 73 -7.57 1.65 4.74
N GLY A 74 -6.31 1.45 4.35
CA GLY A 74 -5.25 0.96 5.24
C GLY A 74 -5.05 1.85 6.46
N LEU A 75 -5.00 3.17 6.23
CA LEU A 75 -4.95 4.14 7.31
C LEU A 75 -6.18 4.09 8.23
N LYS A 76 -7.40 3.99 7.67
CA LYS A 76 -8.61 3.83 8.48
C LYS A 76 -8.60 2.55 9.33
N ILE A 77 -8.02 1.47 8.81
CA ILE A 77 -7.85 0.22 9.55
C ILE A 77 -6.90 0.43 10.72
N SER A 78 -5.74 1.05 10.48
CA SER A 78 -4.73 1.27 11.53
C SER A 78 -5.21 2.23 12.62
N GLU A 79 -5.95 3.29 12.26
CA GLU A 79 -6.61 4.20 13.19
C GLU A 79 -7.66 3.47 14.05
N LYS A 80 -8.56 2.71 13.40
CA LYS A 80 -9.62 1.97 14.09
C LYS A 80 -9.06 0.93 15.06
N LEU A 81 -7.94 0.32 14.72
CA LEU A 81 -7.25 -0.67 15.54
C LEU A 81 -6.26 -0.06 16.54
N LYS A 82 -6.13 1.27 16.56
CA LYS A 82 -5.25 2.03 17.46
C LYS A 82 -3.79 1.57 17.34
N ALA A 83 -3.27 1.55 16.11
CA ALA A 83 -1.88 1.28 15.84
C ALA A 83 -0.95 2.19 16.66
N ASN A 84 0.23 1.68 17.02
CA ASN A 84 1.22 2.46 17.77
C ASN A 84 1.99 3.37 16.81
N ILE A 85 1.56 4.63 16.74
CA ILE A 85 2.18 5.68 15.93
C ILE A 85 2.80 6.69 16.92
N PRO A 86 4.14 6.72 17.06
CA PRO A 86 4.82 7.49 18.11
C PRO A 86 4.60 9.01 18.03
N ASP A 87 4.34 9.53 16.83
CA ASP A 87 4.24 10.96 16.57
C ASP A 87 2.80 11.35 16.25
N LYS A 88 2.10 11.93 17.24
CA LYS A 88 0.75 12.50 17.03
C LYS A 88 0.74 13.74 16.13
N SER A 89 1.91 14.30 15.81
CA SER A 89 2.08 15.41 14.86
C SER A 89 1.84 14.96 13.41
N LEU A 90 2.04 13.67 13.12
CA LEU A 90 1.47 12.97 11.97
C LEU A 90 0.00 12.63 12.28
N THR A 91 -0.82 13.64 12.51
CA THR A 91 -2.24 13.51 12.17
C THR A 91 -2.26 13.20 10.68
N PHE A 92 -2.36 11.93 10.33
CA PHE A 92 -2.61 11.49 8.96
C PHE A 92 -4.02 11.91 8.60
N SER A 93 -4.24 13.22 8.43
CA SER A 93 -5.44 13.67 7.77
C SER A 93 -5.37 13.09 6.37
N ILE A 94 -6.40 12.31 5.99
CA ILE A 94 -6.62 11.91 4.61
C ILE A 94 -6.90 13.18 3.81
N ASP A 95 -5.83 13.87 3.42
CA ASP A 95 -5.87 15.02 2.55
C ASP A 95 -5.46 14.60 1.14
N ILE A 96 -5.93 15.38 0.16
CA ILE A 96 -5.69 15.04 -1.24
C ILE A 96 -4.19 15.01 -1.59
N LYS A 97 -3.36 15.79 -0.88
CA LYS A 97 -1.92 15.87 -1.11
C LYS A 97 -1.22 14.58 -0.69
N THR A 98 -1.56 14.04 0.48
CA THR A 98 -1.03 12.79 1.02
C THR A 98 -1.49 11.62 0.18
N VAL A 99 -2.77 11.60 -0.21
CA VAL A 99 -3.30 10.56 -1.11
C VAL A 99 -2.52 10.55 -2.41
N LEU A 100 -2.35 11.71 -3.06
CA LEU A 100 -1.58 11.81 -4.30
C LEU A 100 -0.12 11.44 -4.11
N ALA A 101 0.53 11.91 -3.04
CA ALA A 101 1.94 11.63 -2.78
C ALA A 101 2.20 10.13 -2.61
N VAL A 102 1.41 9.44 -1.77
CA VAL A 102 1.55 8.00 -1.56
C VAL A 102 1.20 7.20 -2.83
N SER A 103 0.19 7.64 -3.57
CA SER A 103 -0.22 6.95 -4.81
C SER A 103 0.82 7.10 -5.92
N VAL A 104 1.41 8.29 -6.09
CA VAL A 104 2.52 8.51 -7.02
C VAL A 104 3.75 7.73 -6.59
N PHE A 105 4.07 7.71 -5.30
CA PHE A 105 5.16 6.89 -4.76
C PHE A 105 4.96 5.40 -5.07
N ALA A 106 3.77 4.86 -4.82
CA ALA A 106 3.44 3.47 -5.14
C ALA A 106 3.52 3.18 -6.64
N ALA A 107 3.10 4.12 -7.50
CA ALA A 107 3.24 4.00 -8.95
C ALA A 107 4.71 3.98 -9.40
N ILE A 108 5.57 4.80 -8.81
CA ILE A 108 7.02 4.83 -9.09
C ILE A 108 7.67 3.52 -8.64
N VAL A 109 7.39 3.06 -7.42
CA VAL A 109 7.86 1.77 -6.90
C VAL A 109 7.44 0.63 -7.83
N GLY A 110 6.18 0.62 -8.25
CA GLY A 110 5.66 -0.36 -9.20
C GLY A 110 6.37 -0.31 -10.55
N GLY A 111 6.56 0.88 -11.10
CA GLY A 111 7.30 1.10 -12.34
C GLY A 111 8.74 0.59 -12.28
N ILE A 112 9.46 0.92 -11.19
CA ILE A 112 10.82 0.43 -10.96
C ILE A 112 10.83 -1.10 -10.88
N ALA A 113 9.92 -1.70 -10.11
CA ALA A 113 9.83 -3.15 -9.97
C ALA A 113 9.55 -3.85 -11.30
N ILE A 114 8.66 -3.29 -12.12
CA ILE A 114 8.38 -3.78 -13.48
C ILE A 114 9.66 -3.80 -14.31
N VAL A 115 10.40 -2.68 -14.37
CA VAL A 115 11.64 -2.56 -15.16
C VAL A 115 12.75 -3.51 -14.69
N LEU A 116 12.80 -3.82 -13.40
CA LEU A 116 13.83 -4.71 -12.84
C LEU A 116 13.52 -6.20 -13.02
N ILE A 117 12.24 -6.57 -13.20
CA ILE A 117 11.79 -7.98 -13.17
C ILE A 117 11.31 -8.48 -14.54
N LEU A 118 10.76 -7.61 -15.38
CA LEU A 118 10.27 -7.94 -16.72
C LEU A 118 11.26 -7.51 -17.80
#